data_AF-A0A4Y2T7J5-F1
#
_entry.id   AF-A0A4Y2T7J5-F1
#
_cell.length_a   1.000
_cell.length_b   1.000
_cell.length_c   1.000
_cell.angle_alpha   90.00
_cell.angle_beta   90.00
_cell.angle_gamma   90.00
#
_symmetry.space_group_name_H-M   'P 1'
#
loop_
_entity.id
_entity.type
_entity.pdbx_description
1 polymer ?
#
loop_
_entity_poly.entity_id
_entity_poly.type
_entity_poly.pdbx_seq_one_letter_code
_entity_poly.pdbx_strand_id
1 'polypeptide(L)'
;MKLIKALKKKRCCANVSDFGSTLSTILKNRQTIVKNKVNFGPKQKKVRLCQYDVLDKAMLKWVRGIRDRNFPISETLMQERAVKFAKTLGYPDFKASAGWLD
;
A
#
# COMPACT_ATOMS: atom_id res chain seq x y z
N MET A 1 -22.41 2.10 -41.74
CA MET A 1 -23.66 2.16 -40.96
C MET A 1 -23.40 1.53 -39.59
N LYS A 2 -23.13 2.37 -38.58
CA LYS A 2 -23.92 2.49 -37.34
C LYS A 2 -24.33 1.16 -36.71
N LEU A 3 -23.66 0.79 -35.61
CA LEU A 3 -24.30 0.31 -34.37
C LEU A 3 -23.24 0.10 -33.28
N ILE A 4 -22.49 1.16 -32.94
CA ILE A 4 -21.97 1.30 -31.58
C ILE A 4 -23.23 1.52 -30.74
N LYS A 5 -23.82 0.42 -30.24
CA LYS A 5 -24.95 0.48 -29.31
C LYS A 5 -24.47 1.27 -28.11
N ALA A 6 -24.94 2.50 -28.03
CA ALA A 6 -24.84 3.35 -26.88
C ALA A 6 -25.15 2.51 -25.63
N LEU A 7 -24.15 2.29 -24.79
CA LEU A 7 -24.36 2.01 -23.38
C LEU A 7 -24.91 3.30 -22.78
N LYS A 8 -26.20 3.48 -23.05
CA LYS A 8 -27.08 4.50 -22.51
C LYS A 8 -26.88 4.43 -21.00
N LYS A 9 -26.34 5.52 -20.46
CA LYS A 9 -26.23 5.85 -19.04
C LYS A 9 -27.61 5.74 -18.40
N LYS A 10 -28.08 4.51 -18.16
CA LYS A 10 -29.31 4.22 -17.44
C LYS A 10 -28.98 4.39 -15.97
N ARG A 11 -29.46 5.52 -15.44
CA ARG A 11 -29.52 5.83 -14.01
C ARG A 11 -30.29 4.70 -13.31
N CYS A 12 -29.56 3.86 -12.59
CA CYS A 12 -30.11 3.11 -11.47
C CYS A 12 -29.32 3.56 -10.24
N CYS A 13 -29.77 4.63 -9.60
CA CYS A 13 -29.30 5.11 -8.29
C CYS A 13 -30.23 6.27 -7.89
N ALA A 14 -31.31 5.99 -7.16
CA ALA A 14 -32.29 6.99 -6.72
C ALA A 14 -31.78 7.88 -5.56
N ASN A 15 -30.46 7.94 -5.34
CA ASN A 15 -29.85 8.61 -4.20
C ASN A 15 -28.33 8.87 -4.39
N VAL A 16 -27.85 9.02 -5.64
CA VAL A 16 -26.45 9.42 -5.91
C VAL A 16 -26.40 10.70 -6.74
N SER A 17 -27.16 11.71 -6.32
CA SER A 17 -27.14 13.05 -6.93
C SER A 17 -26.07 13.98 -6.34
N ASP A 18 -25.53 13.70 -5.15
CA ASP A 18 -24.57 14.61 -4.48
C ASP A 18 -23.09 14.21 -4.59
N PHE A 19 -22.78 13.03 -5.14
CA PHE A 19 -21.40 12.50 -5.15
C PHE A 19 -20.79 12.44 -6.56
N GLY A 20 -21.24 13.26 -7.50
CA GLY A 20 -20.76 13.25 -8.89
C GLY A 20 -19.24 13.38 -9.02
N SER A 21 -18.62 14.22 -8.20
CA SER A 21 -17.17 14.41 -8.14
C SER A 21 -16.44 13.18 -7.56
N THR A 22 -16.94 12.65 -6.43
CA THR A 22 -16.37 11.48 -5.76
C THR A 22 -16.44 10.23 -6.64
N LEU A 23 -17.60 9.96 -7.25
CA LEU A 23 -17.78 8.83 -8.16
C LEU A 23 -16.85 8.94 -9.38
N SER A 24 -16.71 10.16 -9.92
CA SER A 24 -15.79 10.40 -11.03
C SER A 24 -14.33 10.11 -10.65
N THR A 25 -13.89 10.51 -9.46
CA THR A 25 -12.53 10.22 -8.97
C THR A 25 -12.30 8.72 -8.78
N ILE A 26 -13.28 8.00 -8.24
CA ILE A 26 -13.21 6.53 -8.10
C ILE A 26 -13.11 5.86 -9.48
N LEU A 27 -13.91 6.30 -10.46
CA LEU A 27 -13.90 5.75 -11.82
C LEU A 27 -12.59 6.04 -12.57
N LYS A 28 -11.99 7.22 -12.35
CA LYS A 28 -10.66 7.58 -12.87
C LYS A 28 -9.57 6.68 -12.29
N ASN A 29 -9.61 6.43 -10.99
CA ASN A 29 -8.61 5.63 -10.27
C ASN A 29 -8.92 4.13 -10.22
N ARG A 30 -9.92 3.65 -10.97
CA ARG A 30 -10.39 2.25 -10.87
C ARG A 30 -9.29 1.21 -11.05
N GLN A 31 -8.36 1.43 -11.98
CA GLN A 31 -7.32 0.47 -12.30
C GLN A 31 -6.28 0.35 -11.17
N THR A 32 -5.90 1.49 -10.56
CA THR A 32 -4.97 1.50 -9.43
C THR A 32 -5.60 0.86 -8.19
N ILE A 33 -6.90 1.09 -7.96
CA ILE A 33 -7.66 0.43 -6.88
C ILE A 33 -7.67 -1.09 -7.06
N VAL A 34 -7.98 -1.58 -8.26
CA VAL A 34 -8.01 -3.03 -8.56
C VAL A 34 -6.62 -3.66 -8.39
N LYS A 35 -5.56 -3.04 -8.92
CA LYS A 35 -4.17 -3.52 -8.78
C LYS A 35 -3.75 -3.62 -7.31
N ASN A 36 -4.12 -2.62 -6.51
CA ASN A 36 -3.73 -2.52 -5.11
C ASN A 36 -4.56 -3.44 -4.19
N LYS A 37 -5.74 -3.90 -4.62
CA LYS A 37 -6.60 -4.82 -3.85
C LYS A 37 -5.88 -6.11 -3.44
N VAL A 38 -4.93 -6.59 -4.24
CA VAL A 38 -4.15 -7.81 -3.94
C VAL A 38 -3.18 -7.59 -2.76
N ASN A 39 -2.72 -6.37 -2.57
CA ASN A 39 -1.69 -6.03 -1.58
C ASN A 39 -2.26 -5.60 -0.22
N PHE A 40 -3.56 -5.27 -0.16
CA PHE A 40 -4.17 -4.64 1.02
C PHE A 40 -5.40 -5.42 1.51
N GLY A 41 -5.56 -5.51 2.83
CA GLY A 41 -6.71 -6.18 3.45
C GLY A 41 -8.04 -5.43 3.25
N PRO A 42 -9.19 -6.10 3.48
CA PRO A 42 -10.52 -5.56 3.15
C PRO A 42 -10.90 -4.28 3.89
N LYS A 43 -10.23 -3.96 5.01
CA LYS A 43 -10.46 -2.74 5.81
C LYS A 43 -9.63 -1.54 5.33
N GLN A 44 -8.62 -1.73 4.49
CA GLN A 44 -7.75 -0.63 4.06
C GLN A 44 -8.39 0.17 2.92
N LYS A 45 -8.61 1.47 3.17
CA LYS A 45 -9.22 2.40 2.22
C LYS A 45 -8.23 3.38 1.58
N LYS A 46 -7.00 3.44 2.09
CA LYS A 46 -5.94 4.35 1.62
C LYS A 46 -4.70 3.55 1.30
N VAL A 47 -4.12 3.82 0.13
CA VAL A 47 -2.78 3.36 -0.23
C VAL A 47 -1.80 4.30 0.46
N ARG A 48 -0.99 3.77 1.38
CA ARG A 48 0.14 4.52 1.95
C ARG A 48 1.36 4.27 1.06
N LEU A 49 1.91 5.34 0.49
CA LEU A 49 3.23 5.28 -0.14
C LEU A 49 4.26 5.23 0.98
N CYS A 50 4.95 4.10 1.14
CA CYS A 50 6.05 4.02 2.09
C CYS A 50 7.22 4.82 1.53
N GLN A 51 7.72 5.79 2.31
CA GLN A 51 8.87 6.62 1.92
C GLN A 51 10.12 5.78 1.63
N TYR A 52 10.22 4.62 2.28
CA TYR A 52 11.35 3.69 2.17
C TYR A 52 10.91 2.29 1.70
N ASP A 53 10.11 2.21 0.63
CA ASP A 53 9.55 0.93 0.12
C ASP A 53 10.62 -0.16 -0.15
N VAL A 54 11.80 0.22 -0.64
CA VAL A 54 12.91 -0.72 -0.88
C VAL A 54 13.47 -1.28 0.44
N LEU A 55 13.61 -0.41 1.45
CA LEU A 55 14.04 -0.80 2.79
C LEU A 55 13.03 -1.74 3.45
N ASP A 56 11.74 -1.40 3.38
CA ASP A 56 10.66 -2.21 3.95
C ASP A 56 10.62 -3.60 3.31
N LYS A 57 10.76 -3.69 1.98
CA LYS A 57 10.84 -4.98 1.27
C LYS A 57 12.05 -5.82 1.71
N ALA A 58 13.22 -5.20 1.84
CA ALA A 58 14.42 -5.89 2.32
C ALA A 58 14.24 -6.40 3.76
N MET A 59 13.64 -5.56 4.60
CA MET A 59 13.40 -5.89 6.00
C MET A 59 12.35 -7.00 6.15
N LEU A 60 11.25 -6.96 5.39
CA LEU A 60 10.26 -8.04 5.33
C LEU A 60 10.87 -9.39 4.93
N LYS A 61 11.79 -9.39 3.95
CA LYS A 61 12.50 -10.61 3.54
C LYS A 61 13.37 -11.17 4.66
N TRP A 62 14.06 -10.30 5.40
CA TRP A 62 14.87 -10.70 6.55
C TRP A 62 14.02 -11.26 7.68
N VAL A 63 12.93 -10.60 8.05
CA VAL A 63 12.02 -11.05 9.12
C VAL A 63 11.41 -12.42 8.79
N ARG A 64 11.00 -12.65 7.54
CA ARG A 64 10.52 -13.97 7.09
C ARG A 64 11.57 -15.05 7.32
N GLY A 65 12.81 -14.82 6.87
CA GLY A 65 13.90 -15.78 7.07
C GLY A 65 14.26 -16.07 8.53
N ILE A 66 14.02 -15.12 9.44
CA ILE A 66 14.19 -15.34 10.89
C ILE A 66 13.02 -16.13 11.47
N ARG A 67 11.78 -15.82 11.07
CA ARG A 67 10.59 -16.57 11.49
C ARG A 67 10.65 -18.02 11.04
N ASP A 68 11.17 -18.30 9.85
CA ASP A 68 11.39 -19.66 9.36
C ASP A 68 12.39 -20.43 10.24
N ARG A 69 13.29 -19.72 10.95
CA ARG A 69 14.25 -20.28 11.91
C ARG A 69 13.74 -20.26 13.35
N ASN A 70 12.48 -19.85 13.55
CA ASN A 70 11.80 -19.75 14.84
C ASN A 70 12.56 -18.92 15.90
N PHE A 71 13.36 -17.95 15.45
CA PHE A 71 14.17 -17.12 16.34
C PHE A 71 13.38 -15.90 16.83
N PRO A 72 13.37 -15.61 18.14
CA PRO A 72 12.66 -14.46 18.69
C PRO A 72 13.33 -13.16 18.24
N ILE A 73 12.54 -12.26 17.65
CA ILE A 73 13.04 -10.95 17.22
C ILE A 73 12.78 -9.94 18.31
N SER A 74 13.84 -9.43 18.92
CA SER A 74 13.77 -8.24 19.78
C SER A 74 13.58 -6.99 18.94
N GLU A 75 12.84 -6.01 19.46
CA GLU A 75 12.62 -4.72 18.80
C GLU A 75 13.94 -4.01 18.49
N THR A 76 14.89 -4.00 19.43
CA THR A 76 16.23 -3.41 19.27
C THR A 76 16.99 -4.03 18.09
N LEU A 77 16.92 -5.35 17.95
CA LEU A 77 17.56 -6.07 16.84
C LEU A 77 16.95 -5.65 15.49
N MET A 78 15.63 -5.48 15.46
CA MET A 78 14.90 -4.99 14.30
C MET A 78 15.34 -3.57 13.91
N GLN A 79 15.44 -2.67 14.90
CA GLN A 79 15.87 -1.29 14.70
C GLN A 79 17.32 -1.20 14.19
N GLU A 80 18.25 -1.94 14.81
CA GLU A 80 19.65 -2.00 14.37
C GLU A 80 19.79 -2.53 12.93
N ARG A 81 19.00 -3.55 12.59
CA ARG A 81 19.01 -4.12 11.25
C ARG A 81 18.45 -3.15 10.22
N ALA A 82 17.37 -2.45 10.56
CA ALA A 82 16.78 -1.43 9.69
C ALA A 82 17.76 -0.28 9.40
N VAL A 83 18.49 0.20 10.42
CA VAL A 83 19.54 1.23 10.23
C VAL A 83 20.67 0.71 9.35
N LYS A 84 21.11 -0.54 9.52
CA LYS A 84 22.13 -1.15 8.65
C LYS A 84 21.66 -1.22 7.20
N PHE A 85 20.45 -1.71 6.96
CA PHE A 85 19.89 -1.77 5.61
C PHE A 85 19.72 -0.38 5.00
N ALA A 86 19.27 0.60 5.78
CA ALA A 86 19.11 1.97 5.30
C ALA A 86 20.45 2.56 4.83
N LYS A 87 21.52 2.38 5.60
CA LYS A 87 22.87 2.78 5.20
C LYS A 87 23.31 2.11 3.90
N THR A 88 23.09 0.81 3.76
CA THR A 88 23.43 0.06 2.54
C THR A 88 22.62 0.50 1.32
N LEU A 89 21.37 0.92 1.52
CA LEU A 89 20.46 1.38 0.46
C LEU A 89 20.61 2.87 0.13
N GLY A 90 21.50 3.60 0.81
CA GLY A 90 21.75 5.03 0.57
C GLY A 90 20.74 5.96 1.26
N TYR A 91 20.13 5.53 2.36
CA TYR A 91 19.25 6.34 3.21
C TYR A 91 19.96 6.67 4.55
N PRO A 92 20.93 7.61 4.58
CA PRO A 92 21.71 7.90 5.78
C PRO A 92 20.87 8.56 6.90
N ASP A 93 19.83 9.30 6.53
CA ASP A 93 18.96 10.03 7.47
C ASP A 93 17.85 9.17 8.08
N PHE A 94 17.77 7.89 7.70
CA PHE A 94 16.78 6.99 8.24
C PHE A 94 17.05 6.69 9.71
N LYS A 95 16.04 6.96 10.55
CA LYS A 95 16.05 6.66 11.98
C LYS A 95 14.96 5.64 12.29
N ALA A 96 15.36 4.45 12.74
CA ALA A 96 14.45 3.43 13.25
C ALA A 96 13.95 3.83 14.65
N SER A 97 13.05 4.81 14.70
CA SER A 97 12.40 5.23 15.95
C SER A 97 11.38 4.18 16.41
N ALA A 98 10.99 4.21 17.68
CA ALA A 98 9.91 3.36 18.19
C ALA A 98 8.62 3.49 17.37
N GLY A 99 8.26 4.73 16.98
CA GLY A 99 7.08 4.99 16.16
C GLY A 99 7.18 4.56 14.68
N TRP A 100 8.35 4.12 14.22
CA TRP A 100 8.45 3.44 12.92
C TRP A 100 8.00 1.97 13.00
N LEU A 101 8.08 1.38 14.19
CA LEU A 101 7.74 -0.02 14.42
C LEU A 101 6.30 -0.23 14.92
N ASP A 102 5.70 0.81 15.51
CA ASP A 102 4.31 0.87 16.02
C ASP A 102 3.23 0.90 14.92
#